data_AF-A0A6M5Z1K6-F1
#
_entry.id   AF-A0A6M5Z1K6-F1
#
_cell.length_a   1.000
_cell.length_b   1.000
_cell.length_c   1.000
_cell.angle_alpha   90.00
_cell.angle_beta   90.00
_cell.angle_gamma   90.00
#
_symmetry.space_group_name_H-M   'P 1'
#
loop_
_entity.id
_entity.type
_entity.pdbx_description
1 polymer ?
#
loop_
_entity_poly.entity_id
_entity_poly.type
_entity_poly.pdbx_seq_one_letter_code
_entity_poly.pdbx_strand_id
1 'polypeptide(L)'
;MAAFTELLNATRSEKKGAVIWDRAKNNATSHVAGTLTITGTRSHCRYRVEEFGCDEGRGFMLFKLDAGSDATERQYGCFVGTNGQLQCECKGYHFTGHCRHLASLVTLIEAGQL
;
A
#
# COMPACT_ATOMS: atom_id res chain seq x y z
N MET A 1 -6.89 -19.12 5.37
CA MET A 1 -5.93 -18.12 5.88
C MET A 1 -6.70 -16.83 6.02
N ALA A 2 -6.67 -16.22 7.21
CA ALA A 2 -7.43 -15.01 7.46
C ALA A 2 -6.71 -13.81 6.84
N ALA A 3 -7.45 -12.99 6.10
CA ALA A 3 -6.96 -11.68 5.65
C ALA A 3 -6.78 -10.78 6.87
N PHE A 4 -5.67 -10.06 6.96
CA PHE A 4 -5.50 -9.03 7.99
C PHE A 4 -6.34 -7.81 7.60
N THR A 5 -7.05 -7.20 8.54
CA THR A 5 -7.87 -6.01 8.29
C THR A 5 -7.66 -5.00 9.39
N GLU A 6 -7.39 -3.75 9.02
CA GLU A 6 -7.18 -2.64 9.96
C GLU A 6 -7.77 -1.34 9.41
N LEU A 7 -8.18 -0.45 10.30
CA LEU A 7 -8.65 0.88 9.93
C LEU A 7 -7.47 1.82 9.69
N LEU A 8 -7.55 2.60 8.62
CA LEU A 8 -6.60 3.67 8.36
C LEU A 8 -7.00 4.90 9.17
N ASN A 9 -6.00 5.68 9.59
CA ASN A 9 -6.21 6.96 10.26
C ASN A 9 -7.16 7.85 9.45
N ALA A 10 -8.19 8.37 10.11
CA ALA A 10 -9.17 9.24 9.48
C ALA A 10 -8.49 10.52 8.98
N THR A 11 -8.76 10.86 7.71
CA THR A 11 -8.36 12.12 7.10
C THR A 11 -9.58 12.99 6.85
N ARG A 12 -9.36 14.27 6.54
CA ARG A 12 -10.45 15.21 6.21
C ARG A 12 -11.32 14.68 5.06
N SER A 13 -10.70 14.04 4.07
CA SER A 13 -11.37 13.53 2.86
C SER A 13 -11.85 12.08 2.98
N GLU A 14 -11.30 11.30 3.90
CA GLU A 14 -11.66 9.88 4.08
C GLU A 14 -11.72 9.52 5.57
N LYS A 15 -12.94 9.28 6.06
CA LYS A 15 -13.21 8.98 7.48
C LYS A 15 -13.27 7.49 7.80
N LYS A 16 -13.42 6.64 6.78
CA LYS A 16 -13.67 5.20 6.93
C LYS A 16 -12.70 4.38 6.06
N GLY A 17 -11.47 4.86 5.91
CA GLY A 17 -10.45 4.12 5.18
C GLY A 17 -10.12 2.83 5.90
N ALA A 18 -9.98 1.73 5.17
CA ALA A 18 -9.54 0.46 5.73
C ALA A 18 -8.57 -0.24 4.78
N VAL A 19 -7.60 -0.94 5.37
CA VAL A 19 -6.67 -1.82 4.70
C VAL A 19 -7.09 -3.27 4.92
N ILE A 20 -7.10 -4.06 3.85
CA ILE A 20 -7.26 -5.51 3.90
C ILE A 20 -6.06 -6.13 3.20
N TRP A 21 -5.41 -7.08 3.84
CA TRP A 21 -4.15 -7.67 3.40
C TRP A 21 -4.21 -9.19 3.32
N ASP A 22 -3.91 -9.70 2.14
CA ASP A 22 -3.78 -11.12 1.84
C ASP A 22 -2.33 -11.44 1.50
N ARG A 23 -1.59 -12.00 2.46
CA ARG A 23 -0.18 -12.38 2.27
C ARG A 23 -0.05 -13.48 1.21
N ALA A 24 0.95 -13.37 0.33
CA ALA A 24 1.24 -14.39 -0.67
C ALA A 24 1.65 -15.72 0.00
N LYS A 25 1.19 -16.84 -0.57
CA LYS A 25 1.60 -18.18 -0.13
C LYS A 25 2.92 -18.54 -0.82
N ASN A 26 3.97 -18.82 -0.05
CA ASN A 26 5.33 -19.14 -0.53
C ASN A 26 5.96 -18.05 -1.43
N ASN A 27 6.49 -17.01 -0.80
CA ASN A 27 7.26 -15.95 -1.45
C ASN A 27 8.79 -16.19 -1.42
N ALA A 28 9.26 -17.41 -1.12
CA ALA A 28 10.68 -17.71 -0.95
C ALA A 28 11.55 -17.38 -2.20
N THR A 29 10.95 -17.40 -3.39
CA THR A 29 11.63 -17.12 -4.67
C THR A 29 10.97 -15.99 -5.45
N SER A 30 10.04 -15.25 -4.85
CA SER A 30 9.26 -14.21 -5.53
C SER A 30 9.23 -12.93 -4.71
N HIS A 31 9.39 -11.79 -5.39
CA HIS A 31 9.23 -10.47 -4.77
C HIS A 31 7.79 -10.17 -4.36
N VAL A 32 6.81 -11.02 -4.75
CA VAL A 32 5.40 -10.82 -4.41
C VAL A 32 5.18 -11.04 -2.91
N ALA A 33 4.91 -9.97 -2.20
CA ALA A 33 4.59 -9.99 -0.78
C ALA A 33 3.13 -10.38 -0.51
N GLY A 34 2.20 -9.97 -1.38
CA GLY A 34 0.77 -10.25 -1.21
C GLY A 34 -0.14 -9.35 -2.04
N THR A 35 -1.42 -9.37 -1.68
CA THR A 35 -2.46 -8.50 -2.23
C THR A 35 -2.95 -7.53 -1.18
N LEU A 36 -2.81 -6.25 -1.48
CA LEU A 36 -3.27 -5.12 -0.69
C LEU A 36 -4.58 -4.59 -1.26
N THR A 37 -5.63 -4.60 -0.46
CA THR A 37 -6.88 -3.93 -0.79
C THR A 37 -7.02 -2.68 0.07
N ILE A 38 -7.20 -1.53 -0.57
CA ILE A 38 -7.47 -0.27 0.09
C ILE A 38 -8.91 0.11 -0.19
N THR A 39 -9.70 0.23 0.88
CA THR A 39 -11.09 0.65 0.80
C THR A 39 -11.25 2.02 1.44
N GLY A 40 -12.13 2.81 0.86
CA GLY A 40 -12.59 4.09 1.37
C GLY A 40 -14.04 4.30 1.01
N THR A 41 -14.62 5.42 1.44
CA THR A 41 -16.05 5.71 1.30
C THR A 41 -16.54 5.65 -0.15
N ARG A 42 -15.68 6.01 -1.13
CA ARG A 42 -16.03 6.07 -2.55
C ARG A 42 -15.08 5.28 -3.47
N SER A 43 -14.09 4.61 -2.92
CA SER A 43 -13.06 3.95 -3.72
C SER A 43 -12.66 2.63 -3.12
N HIS A 44 -12.54 1.62 -3.96
CA HIS A 44 -12.03 0.30 -3.64
C HIS A 44 -10.99 -0.05 -4.70
N CYS A 45 -9.76 -0.30 -4.28
CA CYS A 45 -8.69 -0.67 -5.21
C CYS A 45 -7.87 -1.81 -4.62
N ARG A 46 -7.62 -2.84 -5.43
CA ARG A 46 -6.69 -3.93 -5.10
C ARG A 46 -5.38 -3.76 -5.82
N TYR A 47 -4.31 -4.09 -5.11
CA TYR A 47 -2.93 -3.99 -5.57
C TYR A 47 -2.22 -5.30 -5.28
N ARG A 48 -1.52 -5.84 -6.28
CA ARG A 48 -0.47 -6.82 -6.03
C ARG A 48 0.77 -6.07 -5.57
N VAL A 49 1.28 -6.42 -4.40
CA VAL A 49 2.43 -5.76 -3.79
C VAL A 49 3.66 -6.61 -4.01
N GLU A 50 4.67 -6.00 -4.62
CA GLU A 50 6.02 -6.52 -4.64
C GLU A 50 6.89 -5.72 -3.71
N GLU A 51 7.79 -6.40 -3.00
CA GLU A 51 8.74 -5.81 -2.08
C GLU A 51 10.18 -6.02 -2.57
N PHE A 52 10.98 -4.96 -2.41
CA PHE A 52 12.38 -4.90 -2.76
C PHE A 52 13.17 -4.37 -1.56
N GLY A 53 14.31 -5.01 -1.27
CA GLY A 53 15.26 -4.48 -0.29
C GLY A 53 15.87 -3.18 -0.79
N CYS A 54 16.06 -2.22 0.11
CA CYS A 54 16.75 -0.96 -0.14
C CYS A 54 17.71 -0.68 1.02
N ASP A 55 18.80 0.04 0.77
CA ASP A 55 19.85 0.27 1.77
C ASP A 55 19.33 0.96 3.06
N GLU A 56 18.37 1.88 2.93
CA GLU A 56 17.82 2.66 4.06
C GLU A 56 16.31 2.46 4.27
N GLY A 57 15.76 1.30 3.88
CA GLY A 57 14.33 1.06 4.05
C GLY A 57 13.78 -0.09 3.21
N ARG A 58 12.50 0.03 2.88
CA ARG A 58 11.77 -0.97 2.08
C ARG A 58 11.15 -0.30 0.87
N GLY A 59 11.47 -0.81 -0.31
CA GLY A 59 10.88 -0.39 -1.57
C GLY A 59 9.72 -1.29 -1.94
N PHE A 60 8.65 -0.70 -2.45
CA PHE A 60 7.45 -1.44 -2.86
C PHE A 60 6.97 -1.00 -4.23
N MET A 61 6.54 -1.98 -5.04
CA MET A 61 5.78 -1.72 -6.26
C MET A 61 4.35 -2.21 -6.08
N LEU A 62 3.40 -1.30 -6.26
CA LEU A 62 1.97 -1.57 -6.11
C LEU A 62 1.34 -1.65 -7.50
N PHE A 63 1.12 -2.86 -8.00
CA PHE A 63 0.47 -3.08 -9.30
C PHE A 63 -1.04 -3.14 -9.13
N LYS A 64 -1.78 -2.26 -9.80
CA LYS A 64 -3.25 -2.28 -9.76
C LYS A 64 -3.78 -3.57 -10.37
N LEU A 65 -4.68 -4.23 -9.65
CA LEU A 65 -5.47 -5.35 -10.14
C LEU A 65 -6.84 -4.90 -10.66
N ASP A 66 -7.31 -3.74 -10.20
CA ASP A 66 -8.56 -3.12 -10.64
C ASP A 66 -8.30 -1.75 -11.27
N ALA A 67 -9.13 -1.33 -12.23
CA ALA A 67 -8.97 -0.06 -12.95
C ALA A 67 -8.99 1.18 -12.01
N GLY A 68 -9.58 1.05 -10.81
CA GLY A 68 -9.54 2.08 -9.76
C GLY A 68 -10.06 3.46 -10.21
N SER A 69 -9.62 4.51 -9.53
CA SER A 69 -10.00 5.90 -9.83
C SER A 69 -9.08 6.62 -10.84
N ASP A 70 -7.93 6.01 -11.16
CA ASP A 70 -6.92 6.56 -12.07
C ASP A 70 -6.61 5.48 -13.10
N ALA A 71 -7.37 5.45 -14.19
CA ALA A 71 -7.39 4.33 -15.13
C ALA A 71 -6.12 4.22 -15.99
N THR A 72 -5.29 5.26 -16.04
CA THR A 72 -4.10 5.32 -16.91
C THR A 72 -2.88 4.70 -16.23
N GLU A 73 -2.73 4.91 -14.93
CA GLU A 73 -1.58 4.41 -14.18
C GLU A 73 -1.78 2.96 -13.77
N ARG A 74 -0.86 2.08 -14.14
CA ARG A 74 -0.94 0.63 -13.84
C ARG A 74 -0.26 0.24 -12.53
N GLN A 75 0.66 1.08 -12.05
CA GLN A 75 1.46 0.79 -10.87
C GLN A 75 1.89 2.07 -10.17
N TYR A 76 2.34 1.95 -8.92
CA TYR A 76 2.97 3.04 -8.19
C TYR A 76 4.19 2.53 -7.43
N GLY A 77 5.33 3.21 -7.56
CA GLY A 77 6.47 3.05 -6.67
C GLY A 77 6.22 3.70 -5.31
N CYS A 78 6.58 2.99 -4.25
CA CYS A 78 6.49 3.46 -2.87
C CYS A 78 7.80 3.13 -2.13
N PHE A 79 8.23 4.01 -1.24
CA PHE A 79 9.37 3.79 -0.37
C PHE A 79 9.00 4.14 1.07
N VAL A 80 9.38 3.27 2.00
CA VAL A 80 9.26 3.46 3.44
C VAL A 80 10.65 3.35 4.05
N GLY A 81 11.23 4.50 4.38
CA GLY A 81 12.56 4.63 4.96
C GLY A 81 12.57 4.36 6.46
N THR A 82 13.70 3.85 6.97
CA THR A 82 13.91 3.59 8.41
C THR A 82 13.95 4.86 9.26
N ASN A 83 14.29 6.00 8.64
CA ASN A 83 14.31 7.33 9.24
C ASN A 83 12.94 8.05 9.19
N GLY A 84 11.87 7.35 8.80
CA GLY A 84 10.53 7.92 8.66
C GLY A 84 10.31 8.68 7.35
N GLN A 85 11.27 8.68 6.42
CA GLN A 85 11.04 9.19 5.06
C GLN A 85 10.04 8.30 4.33
N LEU A 86 9.03 8.91 3.73
CA LEU A 86 8.03 8.23 2.92
C LEU A 86 8.06 8.84 1.52
N GLN A 87 7.93 8.04 0.46
CA GLN A 87 7.78 8.53 -0.91
C GLN A 87 6.78 7.67 -1.68
N CYS A 88 5.93 8.29 -2.48
CA CYS A 88 5.00 7.58 -3.37
C CYS A 88 4.79 8.36 -4.67
N GLU A 89 4.71 7.65 -5.79
CA GLU A 89 4.49 8.25 -7.11
C GLU A 89 3.01 8.57 -7.41
N CYS A 90 2.10 8.30 -6.47
CA CYS A 90 0.68 8.56 -6.71
C CYS A 90 0.36 10.07 -6.63
N LYS A 91 -0.62 10.50 -7.43
CA LYS A 91 -1.10 11.90 -7.46
C LYS A 91 -1.49 12.43 -6.07
N GLY A 92 -2.04 11.56 -5.22
CA GLY A 92 -2.43 11.94 -3.86
C GLY A 92 -1.24 12.36 -2.99
N TYR A 93 -0.12 11.65 -3.12
CA TYR A 93 1.12 12.00 -2.42
C TYR A 93 1.73 13.27 -3.00
N HIS A 94 1.83 13.39 -4.33
CA HIS A 94 2.33 14.62 -4.97
C HIS A 94 1.55 15.88 -4.56
N PHE A 95 0.24 15.77 -4.32
CA PHE A 95 -0.59 16.90 -3.92
C PHE A 95 -0.54 17.23 -2.43
N THR A 96 -0.37 16.23 -1.55
CA THR A 96 -0.55 16.43 -0.09
C THR A 96 0.63 16.01 0.78
N GLY A 97 1.66 15.38 0.22
CA GLY A 97 2.73 14.73 0.97
C GLY A 97 2.31 13.46 1.71
N HIS A 98 1.05 13.04 1.56
CA HIS A 98 0.49 11.84 2.21
C HIS A 98 -0.40 11.08 1.24
N CYS A 99 -0.45 9.76 1.37
CA CYS A 99 -1.39 8.97 0.59
C CYS A 99 -1.82 7.70 1.33
N ARG A 100 -2.94 7.13 0.90
CA ARG A 100 -3.47 5.89 1.47
C ARG A 100 -2.56 4.69 1.19
N HIS A 101 -1.77 4.72 0.12
CA HIS A 101 -0.79 3.67 -0.18
C HIS A 101 0.26 3.58 0.91
N LEU A 102 0.95 4.70 1.20
CA LEU A 102 1.94 4.78 2.26
C LEU A 102 1.33 4.51 3.64
N ALA A 103 0.16 5.07 3.94
CA ALA A 103 -0.53 4.79 5.19
C ALA A 103 -0.78 3.28 5.36
N SER A 104 -1.24 2.59 4.31
CA SER A 104 -1.46 1.15 4.35
C SER A 104 -0.17 0.35 4.51
N LEU A 105 0.90 0.70 3.77
CA LEU A 105 2.19 0.02 3.88
C LEU A 105 2.78 0.18 5.29
N VAL A 106 2.77 1.39 5.84
CA VAL A 106 3.23 1.65 7.22
C VAL A 106 2.44 0.83 8.22
N THR A 107 1.09 0.84 8.14
CA THR A 107 0.24 0.03 9.02
C THR A 107 0.58 -1.47 8.93
N LEU A 108 0.84 -1.99 7.73
CA LEU A 108 1.19 -3.40 7.54
C LEU A 108 2.59 -3.74 8.08
N ILE A 109 3.56 -2.83 7.94
CA ILE A 109 4.92 -2.99 8.48
C ILE A 109 4.87 -2.98 10.01
N GLU A 110 4.18 -2.01 10.61
CA GLU A 110 4.01 -1.90 12.06
C GLU A 110 3.29 -3.11 12.66
N ALA A 111 2.35 -3.71 11.92
CA ALA A 111 1.63 -4.92 12.30
C ALA A 111 2.38 -6.25 12.01
N GLY A 112 3.63 -6.19 11.51
CA GLY A 112 4.41 -7.38 11.15
C GLY A 112 3.82 -8.23 10.01
N GLN A 113 2.96 -7.61 9.19
CA GLN A 113 2.26 -8.25 8.08
C GLN A 113 3.05 -8.21 6.77
N LEU A 114 4.01 -7.29 6.67
CA LEU A 114 5.02 -7.21 5.63
C LEU A 114 6.39 -7.55 6.20
#